data_AF-A0A2E6TZX9-F1
#
_entry.id   AF-A0A2E6TZX9-F1
#
_cell.length_a   1.000
_cell.length_b   1.000
_cell.length_c   1.000
_cell.angle_alpha   90.00
_cell.angle_beta   90.00
_cell.angle_gamma   90.00
#
_symmetry.space_group_name_H-M   'P 1'
#
loop_
_entity.id
_entity.type
_entity.pdbx_description
1 polymer ?
#
loop_
_entity_poly.entity_id
_entity_poly.type
_entity_poly.pdbx_seq_one_letter_code
_entity_poly.pdbx_strand_id
1 'polypeptide(L)'
;MNNEDLNPNALPEFQMPRNLLNQIYEFTGSTEQNKGFILGFVDQTGSPQIISHASSPIIEMGIRKAVEEYLSEFGGIVLPGVDPEEQE
;
A
#
# COMPACT_ATOMS: atom_id res chain seq x y z
N MET A 1 -1.63 -7.46 41.01
CA MET A 1 -1.68 -7.19 39.56
C MET A 1 -1.68 -5.69 39.44
N ASN A 2 -0.60 -5.09 38.95
CA ASN A 2 -0.52 -3.65 38.79
C ASN A 2 -1.48 -3.26 37.66
N ASN A 3 -2.61 -2.67 38.03
CA ASN A 3 -3.47 -1.95 37.11
C ASN A 3 -2.83 -0.57 36.92
N GLU A 4 -1.74 -0.52 36.16
CA GLU A 4 -1.34 0.75 35.57
C GLU A 4 -2.36 1.05 34.47
N ASP A 5 -3.18 2.07 34.71
CA ASP A 5 -4.14 2.56 33.72
C ASP A 5 -3.37 2.86 32.42
N LEU A 6 -3.65 2.08 31.37
CA LEU A 6 -3.06 2.29 30.05
C LEU A 6 -3.43 3.70 29.60
N ASN A 7 -2.45 4.61 29.57
CA ASN A 7 -2.64 5.95 29.06
C ASN A 7 -2.67 5.89 27.52
N PRO A 8 -3.84 6.04 26.87
CA PRO A 8 -3.96 5.91 25.42
C PRO A 8 -3.16 6.98 24.66
N ASN A 9 -2.87 8.11 25.31
CA ASN A 9 -2.11 9.21 24.72
C ASN A 9 -0.59 9.03 24.83
N ALA A 10 -0.11 8.03 25.57
CA ALA A 10 1.31 7.71 25.73
C ALA A 10 1.73 6.45 24.96
N LEU A 11 0.85 5.90 24.13
CA LEU A 11 1.19 4.77 23.28
C LEU A 11 2.17 5.21 22.18
N PRO A 12 3.18 4.38 21.83
CA PRO A 12 4.08 4.69 20.73
C PRO A 12 3.31 4.75 19.41
N GLU A 13 3.86 5.49 18.46
CA GLU A 13 3.33 5.56 17.10
C GLU A 13 3.31 4.15 16.49
N PHE A 14 2.18 3.74 15.91
CA PHE A 14 2.10 2.44 15.27
C PHE A 14 3.04 2.41 14.07
N GLN A 15 3.89 1.38 14.04
CA GLN A 15 4.75 1.10 12.92
C GLN A 15 4.44 -0.30 12.41
N MET A 16 4.35 -0.44 11.09
CA MET A 16 4.07 -1.74 10.49
C MET A 16 5.15 -2.76 10.88
N PRO A 17 4.80 -3.92 11.48
CA PRO A 17 5.79 -4.88 11.91
C PRO A 17 6.61 -5.42 10.73
N ARG A 18 7.95 -5.31 10.82
CA ARG A 18 8.86 -5.74 9.74
C ARG A 18 8.73 -7.23 9.40
N ASN A 19 8.44 -8.07 10.38
CA ASN A 19 8.21 -9.50 10.16
C ASN A 19 6.99 -9.76 9.27
N LEU A 20 5.92 -8.97 9.41
CA LEU A 20 4.76 -9.06 8.52
C LEU A 20 5.12 -8.62 7.10
N LEU A 21 5.85 -7.50 6.96
CA LEU A 21 6.31 -7.02 5.65
C LEU A 21 7.18 -8.07 4.95
N ASN A 22 8.07 -8.73 5.68
CA ASN A 22 8.88 -9.82 5.16
C ASN A 22 8.01 -11.01 4.72
N GLN A 23 7.00 -11.39 5.51
CA GLN A 23 6.09 -12.47 5.11
C GLN A 23 5.31 -12.12 3.84
N ILE A 24 4.80 -10.89 3.72
CA ILE A 24 4.15 -10.42 2.50
C ILE A 24 5.11 -10.51 1.32
N TYR A 25 6.35 -10.05 1.49
CA TYR A 25 7.39 -10.14 0.47
C TYR A 25 7.64 -11.58 0.02
N GLU A 26 7.76 -12.52 0.96
CA GLU A 26 7.94 -13.95 0.67
C GLU A 26 6.76 -14.58 -0.08
N PHE A 27 5.55 -14.04 0.08
CA PHE A 27 4.36 -14.48 -0.66
C PHE A 27 4.23 -13.86 -2.05
N THR A 28 5.14 -12.96 -2.45
CA THR A 28 5.15 -12.38 -3.79
C THR A 28 6.17 -13.06 -4.68
N GLY A 29 5.90 -13.09 -5.99
CA GLY A 29 6.83 -13.65 -6.99
C GLY A 29 7.03 -15.16 -6.89
N SER A 30 7.66 -15.75 -7.90
CA SER A 30 8.04 -17.17 -7.93
C SER A 30 9.54 -17.41 -7.73
N THR A 31 10.35 -16.37 -7.89
CA THR A 31 11.80 -16.36 -7.71
C THR A 31 12.21 -15.07 -7.00
N GLU A 32 13.35 -15.06 -6.31
CA GLU A 32 13.88 -13.88 -5.59
C GLU A 32 13.97 -12.63 -6.48
N GLN A 33 14.15 -12.81 -7.78
CA GLN A 33 14.34 -11.73 -8.74
C GLN A 33 13.04 -11.00 -9.08
N ASN A 34 11.88 -11.62 -8.87
CA ASN A 34 10.56 -11.11 -9.27
C ASN A 34 9.62 -10.87 -8.07
N LYS A 35 10.18 -10.63 -6.88
CA LYS A 35 9.41 -10.34 -5.66
C LYS A 35 9.17 -8.84 -5.50
N GLY A 36 7.99 -8.49 -5.02
CA GLY A 36 7.70 -7.13 -4.59
C GLY A 36 6.22 -6.86 -4.38
N PHE A 37 5.94 -5.81 -3.61
CA PHE A 37 4.59 -5.33 -3.32
C PHE A 37 4.56 -3.82 -3.09
N ILE A 38 3.37 -3.24 -3.20
CA ILE A 38 2.99 -1.94 -2.65
C ILE A 38 1.82 -2.17 -1.70
N LEU A 39 1.93 -1.68 -0.46
CA LEU A 39 0.90 -1.76 0.56
C LEU A 39 0.45 -0.36 0.94
N GLY A 40 -0.81 -0.04 0.63
CA GLY A 40 -1.51 1.12 1.18
C GLY A 40 -2.29 0.73 2.43
N PHE A 41 -2.17 1.51 3.50
CA PHE A 41 -2.93 1.31 4.74
C PHE A 41 -3.15 2.66 5.43
N VAL A 42 -3.96 2.66 6.49
CA VAL A 42 -4.23 3.85 7.30
C VAL A 42 -3.60 3.61 8.67
N ASP A 43 -2.86 4.58 9.17
CA ASP A 43 -2.27 4.51 10.50
C ASP A 43 -3.28 4.85 11.61
N GLN A 44 -2.85 4.78 12.86
CA GLN A 44 -3.68 5.07 14.04
C GLN A 44 -4.18 6.52 14.12
N THR A 45 -3.61 7.44 13.32
CA THR A 45 -4.06 8.84 13.22
C THR A 45 -5.10 9.03 12.13
N GLY A 46 -5.41 7.99 11.35
CA GLY A 46 -6.26 8.11 10.17
C GLY A 46 -5.50 8.58 8.93
N SER A 47 -4.17 8.68 8.98
CA SER A 47 -3.37 9.16 7.86
C SER A 47 -3.03 8.01 6.90
N PRO A 48 -3.24 8.17 5.58
CA PRO A 48 -2.84 7.16 4.60
C PRO A 48 -1.32 7.01 4.54
N GLN A 49 -0.85 5.77 4.57
CA GLN A 49 0.55 5.39 4.47
C GLN A 49 0.75 4.43 3.30
N ILE A 50 1.92 4.53 2.66
CA ILE A 50 2.33 3.64 1.57
C ILE A 50 3.70 3.06 1.90
N ILE A 51 3.80 1.73 1.85
CA ILE A 51 5.07 1.01 1.93
C ILE A 51 5.27 0.24 0.62
N SER A 52 6.44 0.38 0.01
CA SER A 52 6.86 -0.44 -1.12
C SER A 52 8.09 -1.27 -0.74
N HIS A 53 8.14 -2.51 -1.24
CA HIS A 53 9.34 -3.32 -1.19
C HIS A 53 9.43 -4.14 -2.47
N ALA A 54 10.58 -4.12 -3.14
CA ALA A 54 10.79 -4.83 -4.40
C ALA A 54 12.22 -5.37 -4.48
N SER A 55 12.39 -6.50 -5.17
CA SER A 55 13.69 -7.13 -5.46
C SER A 55 14.59 -6.25 -6.33
N SER A 56 14.01 -5.38 -7.15
CA SER A 56 14.74 -4.47 -8.03
C SER A 56 13.93 -3.21 -8.37
N PRO A 57 14.59 -2.11 -8.79
CA PRO A 57 13.90 -0.91 -9.24
C PRO A 57 12.93 -1.15 -10.41
N ILE A 58 13.24 -2.10 -11.30
CA ILE A 58 12.37 -2.43 -12.45
C ILE A 58 11.05 -3.04 -11.97
N ILE A 59 11.11 -3.94 -10.98
CA ILE A 59 9.91 -4.53 -10.37
C ILE A 59 9.10 -3.45 -9.65
N GLU A 60 9.74 -2.54 -8.90
CA GLU A 60 9.03 -1.43 -8.27
C GLU A 60 8.31 -0.55 -9.29
N MET A 61 8.99 -0.19 -10.38
CA MET A 61 8.38 0.58 -11.48
C MET A 61 7.19 -0.16 -12.10
N GLY A 62 7.31 -1.47 -12.34
CA GLY A 62 6.24 -2.29 -12.89
C GLY A 62 5.00 -2.33 -11.99
N ILE A 63 5.18 -2.52 -10.68
CA ILE A 63 4.07 -2.52 -9.72
C ILE A 63 3.41 -1.14 -9.66
N ARG A 64 4.19 -0.04 -9.64
CA ARG A 64 3.63 1.31 -9.67
C ARG A 64 2.79 1.56 -10.93
N LYS A 65 3.27 1.11 -12.09
CA LYS A 65 2.52 1.27 -13.36
C LYS A 65 1.24 0.46 -13.35
N ALA A 66 1.27 -0.78 -12.88
CA ALA A 66 0.07 -1.60 -12.75
C ALA A 66 -0.98 -0.98 -11.80
N VAL A 67 -0.53 -0.39 -10.68
CA VAL A 67 -1.41 0.34 -9.75
C VAL A 67 -1.99 1.61 -10.40
N GLU A 68 -1.17 2.37 -11.13
CA GLU A 68 -1.61 3.56 -11.87
C GLU A 68 -2.68 3.21 -12.90
N GLU A 69 -2.47 2.15 -13.68
CA GLU A 69 -3.43 1.65 -14.67
C GLU A 69 -4.72 1.21 -14.01
N TYR A 70 -4.64 0.37 -12.96
CA TYR A 70 -5.79 -0.05 -12.17
C TYR A 70 -6.57 1.17 -11.67
N LEU A 71 -5.92 2.11 -10.99
CA LEU A 71 -6.58 3.31 -10.46
C LEU A 71 -7.12 4.21 -11.57
N SER A 72 -6.53 4.23 -12.76
CA SER A 72 -7.04 4.99 -13.91
C SER A 72 -8.29 4.36 -14.51
N GLU A 73 -8.38 3.03 -14.56
CA GLU A 73 -9.60 2.31 -14.96
C GLU A 73 -10.77 2.64 -14.01
N PHE A 74 -10.51 2.72 -12.71
CA PHE A 74 -11.53 3.16 -11.73
C PHE A 74 -11.70 4.68 -11.72
N GLY A 75 -10.67 5.46 -12.04
CA GLY A 75 -10.69 6.92 -12.09
C GLY A 75 -11.48 7.47 -13.28
N GLY A 76 -11.54 6.73 -14.39
CA GLY A 76 -12.43 7.00 -15.52
C GLY A 76 -13.92 6.92 -15.17
N ILE A 77 -14.27 6.26 -14.06
CA ILE A 77 -15.64 6.17 -13.53
C ILE A 77 -15.97 7.39 -12.64
N VAL A 78 -14.98 8.21 -12.24
CA VAL A 78 -15.12 9.24 -11.19
C VAL A 78 -14.68 10.65 -11.65
N LEU A 79 -14.65 10.96 -12.95
CA LEU A 79 -14.68 12.36 -13.38
C LEU A 79 -16.16 12.79 -13.45
N PRO A 80 -16.72 13.46 -12.43
CA PRO A 80 -18.05 14.03 -12.54
C PRO A 80 -18.06 15.06 -13.69
N GLY A 81 -18.73 14.70 -14.78
CA GLY A 81 -18.94 15.58 -15.93
C GLY A 81 -18.08 15.31 -17.17
N VAL A 82 -17.38 14.17 -17.26
CA VAL A 82 -16.79 13.72 -18.53
C VAL A 82 -17.58 12.52 -19.02
N ASP A 83 -18.33 12.72 -20.12
CA ASP A 83 -19.07 11.64 -20.79
C ASP A 83 -18.08 10.75 -21.54
N PRO A 84 -18.03 9.42 -21.28
CA PRO A 84 -17.15 8.51 -21.98
C PRO A 84 -17.40 8.42 -23.50
N GLU A 85 -18.54 8.92 -24.01
CA GLU A 85 -18.83 8.96 -25.46
C GLU A 85 -18.20 10.15 -26.21
N GLU A 86 -17.54 11.10 -25.54
CA GLU A 86 -16.90 12.27 -26.20
C GLU A 86 -15.44 12.04 -26.65
N GLN A 87 -14.93 10.80 -26.59
CA GLN A 87 -13.56 10.46 -27.00
C GLN A 87 -13.44 9.67 -28.31
N GLU A 88 -14.44 9.74 -29.21
CA GLU A 88 -14.33 9.27 -30.60
C GLU A 88 -14.12 10.40 -31.62
#